data_AF-A0A1L5KWG8-F1
#
_entry.id   AF-A0A1L5KWG8-F1
#
_cell.length_a   1.000
_cell.length_b   1.000
_cell.length_c   1.000
_cell.angle_alpha   90.00
_cell.angle_beta   90.00
_cell.angle_gamma   90.00
#
_symmetry.space_group_name_H-M   'P 1'
#
loop_
_entity.id
_entity.type
_entity.pdbx_description
1 polymer ?
#
loop_
_entity_poly.entity_id
_entity_poly.type
_entity_poly.pdbx_seq_one_letter_code
_entity_poly.pdbx_strand_id
1 'polypeptide(L)' 'RSKDIPVCVCGKKPVVRLITRKPITAGEDELETNPRARSATLRIVEKLP' A
#
# COMPACT_ATOMS: atom_id res chain seq x y z
N ARG A 1 5.41 4.05 -25.20
CA ARG A 1 3.93 4.15 -25.33
C ARG A 1 3.42 4.83 -24.08
N SER A 2 2.79 5.98 -24.29
CA SER A 2 2.36 6.95 -23.29
C SER A 2 1.39 6.34 -22.28
N LYS A 3 1.41 6.90 -21.09
CA LYS A 3 1.02 6.31 -19.82
C LYS A 3 -0.41 6.74 -19.49
N ASP A 4 -1.38 6.34 -20.31
CA ASP A 4 -2.80 6.68 -20.10
C ASP A 4 -3.42 5.71 -19.07
N ILE A 5 -3.00 5.87 -17.82
CA ILE A 5 -3.66 5.26 -16.65
C ILE A 5 -4.87 6.15 -16.35
N PRO A 6 -6.07 5.61 -16.06
CA PRO A 6 -7.23 6.44 -15.74
C PRO A 6 -6.94 7.31 -14.52
N VAL A 7 -6.77 8.60 -14.75
CA VAL A 7 -6.66 9.62 -13.69
C VAL A 7 -8.05 9.86 -13.13
N CYS A 8 -8.21 9.98 -11.80
CA CYS A 8 -9.53 10.24 -11.21
C CYS A 8 -10.06 11.59 -11.72
N VAL A 9 -11.19 11.57 -12.43
CA VAL A 9 -11.94 12.77 -12.86
C VAL A 9 -13.01 13.19 -11.85
N CYS A 10 -13.05 12.52 -10.71
CA CYS A 10 -14.09 12.61 -9.70
C CYS A 10 -14.08 13.93 -8.89
N GLY A 11 -13.07 14.79 -9.06
CA GLY A 11 -12.94 16.07 -8.34
C GLY A 11 -12.72 15.98 -6.82
N LYS A 12 -12.72 14.76 -6.25
CA LYS A 12 -12.52 14.51 -4.83
C LYS A 12 -11.07 14.78 -4.44
N LYS A 13 -10.88 15.52 -3.35
CA LYS A 13 -9.55 15.74 -2.76
C LYS A 13 -9.11 14.48 -2.01
N PRO A 14 -7.81 14.11 -2.04
CA PRO A 14 -7.30 13.03 -1.22
C PRO A 14 -7.55 13.33 0.26
N VAL A 15 -8.01 12.32 1.00
CA VAL A 15 -8.27 12.41 2.46
C VAL A 15 -7.12 11.84 3.29
N VAL A 16 -6.19 11.15 2.63
CA VAL A 16 -5.04 10.50 3.27
C VAL A 16 -3.78 10.68 2.45
N ARG A 17 -2.63 10.68 3.12
CA ARG A 17 -1.29 10.60 2.56
C ARG A 17 -0.76 9.17 2.71
N LEU A 18 -0.26 8.58 1.62
CA LEU A 18 0.42 7.28 1.69
C LEU A 18 1.78 7.45 2.36
N ILE A 19 2.01 6.75 3.46
CA ILE A 19 3.33 6.69 4.12
C ILE A 19 4.22 5.69 3.38
N THR A 20 3.65 4.53 3.03
CA THR A 20 4.33 3.46 2.29
C THR A 20 3.74 3.35 0.87
N ARG A 21 4.53 3.60 -0.17
CA ARG A 21 4.07 3.44 -1.57
C ARG A 21 3.98 1.98 -2.02
N LYS A 22 4.96 1.16 -1.62
CA LYS A 22 4.93 -0.30 -1.77
C LYS A 22 4.45 -0.92 -0.46
N PRO A 23 3.70 -2.03 -0.49
CA PRO A 23 3.35 -2.75 0.73
C PRO A 23 4.61 -3.27 1.43
N ILE A 24 4.58 -3.29 2.76
CA ILE A 24 5.57 -3.99 3.57
C ILE A 24 5.12 -5.44 3.70
N THR A 25 6.03 -6.38 3.47
CA THR A 25 5.79 -7.82 3.55
C THR A 25 6.55 -8.42 4.72
N ALA A 26 6.13 -9.59 5.18
CA ALA A 26 6.86 -10.36 6.18
C ALA A 26 8.29 -10.67 5.69
N GLY A 27 9.24 -10.64 6.62
CA GLY A 27 10.64 -11.04 6.38
C GLY A 27 10.83 -12.54 6.45
N GLU A 28 12.03 -13.03 6.14
CA GLU A 28 12.32 -14.47 6.06
C GLU A 28 12.09 -15.18 7.41
N ASP A 29 12.62 -14.65 8.52
CA ASP A 29 12.44 -15.21 9.87
C ASP A 29 10.96 -15.34 10.29
N GLU A 30 10.14 -14.36 9.92
CA GLU A 30 8.70 -14.37 10.21
C GLU A 30 7.97 -15.42 9.37
N LEU A 31 8.39 -15.65 8.12
CA LEU A 31 7.80 -16.67 7.26
C LEU A 31 8.14 -18.08 7.72
N GLU A 32 9.32 -18.29 8.31
CA GLU A 32 9.72 -19.57 8.88
C GLU A 32 8.92 -19.89 10.16
N THR A 33 8.80 -18.92 11.07
CA THR A 33 8.10 -19.09 12.35
C THR A 33 6.59 -18.98 12.23
N ASN A 34 6.09 -18.24 11.24
CA ASN A 34 4.67 -18.01 10.95
C ASN A 34 4.38 -18.10 9.44
N PRO A 35 4.25 -19.32 8.87
CA PRO A 35 3.97 -19.49 7.45
C PRO A 35 2.68 -18.81 6.96
N ARG A 36 1.73 -18.54 7.85
CA ARG A 36 0.48 -17.82 7.52
C ARG A 36 0.73 -16.34 7.19
N ALA A 37 1.88 -15.77 7.56
CA ALA A 37 2.26 -14.39 7.25
C ALA A 37 2.63 -14.20 5.76
N ARG A 38 2.83 -15.27 4.98
CA ARG A 38 3.23 -15.22 3.57
C ARG A 38 2.32 -14.36 2.69
N SER A 39 1.04 -14.29 3.00
CA SER A 39 0.06 -13.49 2.25
C SER A 39 -0.22 -12.12 2.88
N ALA A 40 0.36 -11.81 4.03
CA ALA A 40 0.13 -10.54 4.71
C ALA A 40 0.84 -9.38 3.99
N THR A 41 0.13 -8.28 3.80
CA THR A 41 0.69 -7.04 3.25
C THR A 41 0.27 -5.86 4.11
N LEU A 42 1.24 -5.18 4.71
CA LEU A 42 0.99 -3.99 5.53
C LEU A 42 1.02 -2.75 4.64
N ARG A 43 0.00 -1.91 4.79
CA ARG A 43 -0.12 -0.60 4.13
C ARG A 43 -0.43 0.46 5.17
N ILE A 44 0.28 1.58 5.12
CA ILE A 44 0.16 2.65 6.11
C ILE A 44 -0.23 3.95 5.40
N VAL A 45 -1.24 4.61 5.96
CA VAL A 45 -1.71 5.92 5.52
C VAL A 45 -1.88 6.84 6.72
N GLU A 46 -1.69 8.13 6.48
CA GLU A 46 -1.92 9.20 7.46
C GLU A 46 -3.12 10.03 7.01
N LYS A 47 -4.01 10.39 7.93
CA LYS A 47 -5.14 11.26 7.64
C LYS A 47 -4.65 12.68 7.39
N LEU A 48 -5.09 13.29 6.28
CA LEU A 48 -4.80 14.68 6.00
C LEU A 48 -5.63 15.60 6.92
N PRO A 49 -5.11 16.78 7.31
CA PRO A 49 -5.83 17.74 8.15
C PRO A 49 -7.20 18.13 7.61
#